data_AF-A0A3R6X0S2-F1
#
_entry.id   AF-A0A3R6X0S2-F1
#
_cell.length_a   1.000
_cell.length_b   1.000
_cell.length_c   1.000
_cell.angle_alpha   90.00
_cell.angle_beta   90.00
_cell.angle_gamma   90.00
#
_symmetry.space_group_name_H-M   'P 1'
#
loop_
_entity.id
_entity.type
_entity.pdbx_description
1 polymer ?
#
loop_
_entity_poly.entity_id
_entity_poly.type
_entity_poly.pdbx_seq_one_letter_code
_entity_poly.pdbx_strand_id
1 'polypeptide(L)'
;MKFKHSDINELEEKVAKYLDVGMLKRVLREVVQNNGAQIYLADYSLHAKLYEYTQDSKYGMTPADVERVCLVASLPIFKKMITYQKKYTTQAEFCTFVNSAIEETGLMKYVAYGVVCAICYSLNWIEEINSLAASDIGDFHEVKKGIGIPYSVYDMRALNDAASDNASMESNREILKYYAQLGIPKAKYLLARTMDCSKEESEGFKMMLSAADDGDSEASIFLGDYYYGKGESTWDKAYKYYTGYGHAILHPRERNNVTNILNKQQYSKWMVVANWIFVAITLISLVCIPPFSVFRGQVIFGIIALVLETGIALVGTKWYKESPFTDDVSFVTIVNFVIWMIFIMLRIGL
;
A
#
# COMPACT_ATOMS: atom_id res chain seq x y z
N MET A 1 -5.69 -11.95 10.03
CA MET A 1 -4.63 -11.11 10.67
C MET A 1 -5.39 -10.06 11.49
N LYS A 2 -5.36 -10.09 12.84
CA LYS A 2 -6.18 -9.17 13.65
C LYS A 2 -5.55 -7.77 13.61
N PHE A 3 -6.21 -6.83 12.93
CA PHE A 3 -5.82 -5.41 12.93
C PHE A 3 -5.89 -4.85 14.35
N LYS A 4 -4.89 -4.05 14.74
CA LYS A 4 -4.89 -3.37 16.03
C LYS A 4 -5.91 -2.22 15.96
N HIS A 5 -6.56 -1.89 17.07
CA HIS A 5 -7.45 -0.72 17.19
C HIS A 5 -6.79 0.61 16.75
N SER A 6 -5.45 0.68 16.69
CA SER A 6 -4.72 1.83 16.13
C SER A 6 -4.95 2.01 14.62
N ASP A 7 -5.05 0.91 13.88
CA ASP A 7 -5.11 0.92 12.41
C ASP A 7 -6.50 1.38 11.92
N ILE A 8 -7.51 1.17 12.76
CA ILE A 8 -8.90 1.61 12.59
C ILE A 8 -9.02 3.14 12.70
N ASN A 9 -8.44 3.73 13.75
CA ASN A 9 -8.51 5.17 13.97
C ASN A 9 -7.75 5.94 12.88
N GLU A 10 -6.61 5.41 12.41
CA GLU A 10 -5.87 5.99 11.29
C GLU A 10 -6.67 5.93 9.98
N LEU A 11 -7.45 4.86 9.77
CA LEU A 11 -8.32 4.71 8.61
C LEU A 11 -9.52 5.66 8.66
N GLU A 12 -10.18 5.78 9.81
CA GLU A 12 -11.27 6.74 10.05
C GLU A 12 -10.79 8.19 9.86
N GLU A 13 -9.59 8.52 10.32
CA GLU A 13 -8.96 9.83 10.12
C GLU A 13 -8.64 10.09 8.64
N LYS A 14 -8.14 9.08 7.91
CA LYS A 14 -7.92 9.15 6.45
C LYS A 14 -9.23 9.30 5.68
N VAL A 15 -10.31 8.60 6.06
CA VAL A 15 -11.63 8.76 5.43
C VAL A 15 -12.20 10.15 5.71
N ALA A 16 -12.15 10.61 6.96
CA ALA A 16 -12.69 11.90 7.39
C ALA A 16 -12.03 13.09 6.67
N LYS A 17 -10.77 12.92 6.23
CA LYS A 17 -10.08 13.91 5.38
C LYS A 17 -10.80 14.17 4.05
N TYR A 18 -11.46 13.16 3.50
CA TYR A 18 -12.08 13.23 2.18
C TYR A 18 -13.61 13.21 2.22
N LEU A 19 -14.22 12.55 3.21
CA LEU A 19 -15.65 12.31 3.26
C LEU A 19 -16.18 12.19 4.70
N ASP A 20 -17.13 13.04 5.07
CA ASP A 20 -17.94 12.84 6.29
C ASP A 20 -19.13 11.92 6.00
N VAL A 21 -18.96 10.64 6.31
CA VAL A 21 -19.98 9.60 6.08
C VAL A 21 -21.23 9.82 6.96
N GLY A 22 -21.08 10.41 8.15
CA GLY A 22 -22.20 10.68 9.05
C GLY A 22 -23.11 11.77 8.52
N MET A 23 -22.50 12.87 8.05
CA MET A 23 -23.20 13.93 7.33
C MET A 23 -23.90 13.38 6.09
N LEU A 24 -23.20 12.60 5.27
CA LEU A 24 -23.74 12.08 4.01
C LEU A 24 -24.95 11.16 4.25
N LYS A 25 -24.88 10.26 5.26
CA LYS A 25 -26.01 9.42 5.67
C LYS A 25 -27.25 10.23 6.02
N ARG A 26 -27.09 11.33 6.74
CA ARG A 26 -28.20 12.20 7.16
C ARG A 26 -28.84 12.90 5.95
N VAL A 27 -28.02 13.55 5.12
CA VAL A 27 -28.51 14.29 3.94
C VAL A 27 -29.20 13.36 2.95
N LEU A 28 -28.57 12.23 2.60
CA LEU A 28 -29.13 11.28 1.66
C LEU A 28 -30.44 10.67 2.16
N ARG A 29 -30.55 10.38 3.46
CA ARG A 29 -31.79 9.88 4.06
C ARG A 29 -32.92 10.91 3.92
N GLU A 30 -32.64 12.18 4.16
CA GLU A 30 -33.62 13.26 4.00
C GLU A 30 -34.06 13.41 2.53
N VAL A 31 -33.12 13.36 1.60
CA VAL A 31 -33.41 13.42 0.15
C VAL A 31 -34.31 12.26 -0.28
N VAL A 32 -34.00 11.03 0.16
CA VAL A 32 -34.82 9.85 -0.15
C VAL A 32 -36.19 9.91 0.52
N GLN A 33 -36.29 10.43 1.74
CA GLN A 33 -37.58 10.61 2.43
C GLN A 33 -38.47 11.62 1.70
N ASN A 34 -37.90 12.69 1.17
CA ASN A 34 -38.64 13.76 0.51
C ASN A 34 -39.00 13.45 -0.95
N ASN A 35 -38.17 12.67 -1.67
CA ASN A 35 -38.30 12.47 -3.11
C ASN A 35 -38.52 10.99 -3.52
N GLY A 36 -38.38 10.06 -2.58
CA GLY A 36 -38.40 8.62 -2.82
C GLY A 36 -37.09 8.06 -3.36
N ALA A 37 -36.91 6.73 -3.27
CA ALA A 37 -35.70 6.02 -3.71
C ALA A 37 -35.39 6.17 -5.21
N GLN A 38 -36.41 6.49 -6.02
CA GLN A 38 -36.27 6.67 -7.48
C GLN A 38 -35.46 7.91 -7.86
N ILE A 39 -35.23 8.84 -6.92
CA ILE A 39 -34.40 10.03 -7.15
C ILE A 39 -32.99 9.66 -7.66
N TYR A 40 -32.46 8.52 -7.23
CA TYR A 40 -31.16 8.02 -7.65
C TYR A 40 -31.08 7.56 -9.12
N LEU A 41 -32.22 7.31 -9.78
CA LEU A 41 -32.24 6.98 -11.20
C LEU A 41 -32.27 8.22 -12.09
N ALA A 42 -32.57 9.39 -11.51
CA ALA A 42 -32.74 10.65 -12.23
C ALA A 42 -31.48 11.52 -12.07
N ASP A 43 -30.43 11.23 -12.86
CA ASP A 43 -29.09 11.82 -12.73
C ASP A 43 -29.10 13.35 -12.56
N TYR A 44 -29.85 14.09 -13.39
CA TYR A 44 -29.95 15.55 -13.30
C TYR A 44 -30.72 16.04 -12.06
N SER A 45 -31.82 15.37 -11.71
CA SER A 45 -32.65 15.74 -10.57
C SER A 45 -31.96 15.43 -9.24
N LEU A 46 -31.20 14.33 -9.18
CA LEU A 46 -30.37 13.98 -8.04
C LEU A 46 -29.31 15.05 -7.79
N HIS A 47 -28.57 15.43 -8.84
CA HIS A 47 -27.53 16.45 -8.74
C HIS A 47 -28.10 17.77 -8.23
N ALA A 48 -29.15 18.29 -8.90
CA ALA A 48 -29.77 19.55 -8.51
C ALA A 48 -30.26 19.54 -7.05
N LYS A 49 -30.88 18.43 -6.62
CA LYS A 49 -31.39 18.30 -5.24
C LYS A 49 -30.27 18.23 -4.22
N LEU A 50 -29.21 17.47 -4.47
CA LEU A 50 -28.06 17.42 -3.56
C LEU A 50 -27.31 18.75 -3.53
N TYR A 51 -27.26 19.47 -4.66
CA TYR A 51 -26.61 20.78 -4.74
C TYR A 51 -27.31 21.84 -3.89
N GLU A 52 -28.64 21.77 -3.71
CA GLU A 52 -29.37 22.64 -2.76
C GLU A 52 -28.80 22.54 -1.33
N TYR A 53 -28.39 21.34 -0.90
CA TYR A 53 -27.80 21.10 0.43
C TYR A 53 -26.36 21.62 0.57
N THR A 54 -25.69 21.97 -0.53
CA THR A 54 -24.36 22.62 -0.49
C THR A 54 -24.46 24.12 -0.19
N GLN A 55 -25.62 24.74 -0.43
CA GLN A 55 -25.82 26.17 -0.22
C GLN A 55 -26.11 26.50 1.26
N ASP A 56 -26.61 25.52 2.01
CA ASP A 56 -26.90 25.67 3.44
C ASP A 56 -25.76 25.10 4.30
N SER A 57 -25.02 26.02 4.93
CA SER A 57 -23.90 25.72 5.84
C SER A 57 -24.27 24.78 7.00
N LYS A 58 -25.56 24.63 7.33
CA LYS A 58 -26.05 23.71 8.35
C LYS A 58 -25.74 22.24 8.03
N TYR A 59 -25.76 21.87 6.75
CA TYR A 59 -25.56 20.49 6.35
C TYR A 59 -24.08 20.13 6.18
N GLY A 60 -23.23 21.10 5.89
CA GLY A 60 -21.78 20.89 5.70
C GLY A 60 -21.44 20.07 4.46
N MET A 61 -22.36 19.94 3.51
CA MET A 61 -22.17 19.18 2.28
C MET A 61 -21.35 20.00 1.28
N THR A 62 -20.31 19.39 0.71
CA THR A 62 -19.48 20.05 -0.31
C THR A 62 -19.94 19.67 -1.72
N PRO A 63 -19.65 20.48 -2.75
CA PRO A 63 -19.87 20.09 -4.14
C PRO A 63 -19.18 18.76 -4.51
N ALA A 64 -18.01 18.49 -3.93
CA ALA A 64 -17.31 17.21 -4.12
C ALA A 64 -18.12 16.00 -3.60
N ASP A 65 -18.87 16.17 -2.51
CA ASP A 65 -19.73 15.11 -1.97
C ASP A 65 -20.91 14.80 -2.89
N VAL A 66 -21.51 15.84 -3.49
CA VAL A 66 -22.57 15.69 -4.49
C VAL A 66 -22.09 14.83 -5.65
N GLU A 67 -20.92 15.17 -6.17
CA GLU A 67 -20.33 14.54 -7.34
C GLU A 67 -19.94 13.08 -7.06
N ARG A 68 -19.37 12.79 -5.88
CA ARG A 68 -19.10 11.40 -5.46
C ARG A 68 -20.37 10.56 -5.41
N VAL A 69 -21.46 11.11 -4.86
CA VAL A 69 -22.76 10.41 -4.81
C VAL A 69 -23.31 10.20 -6.22
N CYS A 70 -23.27 11.22 -7.07
CA CYS A 70 -23.74 11.12 -8.45
C CYS A 70 -22.93 10.09 -9.26
N LEU A 71 -21.61 10.05 -9.09
CA LEU A 71 -20.74 9.05 -9.72
C LEU A 71 -21.17 7.64 -9.32
N VAL A 72 -21.32 7.36 -8.02
CA VAL A 72 -21.73 6.03 -7.54
C VAL A 72 -23.19 5.71 -7.93
N ALA A 73 -24.09 6.69 -7.93
CA ALA A 73 -25.48 6.52 -8.35
C ALA A 73 -25.63 6.25 -9.85
N SER A 74 -24.68 6.72 -10.66
CA SER A 74 -24.69 6.51 -12.10
C SER A 74 -24.39 5.05 -12.51
N LEU A 75 -23.86 4.24 -11.59
CA LEU A 75 -23.36 2.89 -11.87
C LEU A 75 -24.46 1.94 -12.36
N PRO A 76 -24.22 1.18 -13.44
CA PRO A 76 -25.22 0.26 -14.00
C PRO A 76 -25.69 -0.79 -13.00
N ILE A 77 -24.78 -1.31 -12.15
CA ILE A 77 -25.12 -2.30 -11.12
C ILE A 77 -26.11 -1.72 -10.10
N PHE A 78 -25.88 -0.47 -9.69
CA PHE A 78 -26.74 0.21 -8.72
C PHE A 78 -28.11 0.56 -9.31
N LYS A 79 -28.14 1.09 -10.55
CA LYS A 79 -29.39 1.36 -11.28
C LYS A 79 -30.25 0.10 -11.38
N LYS A 80 -29.64 -1.06 -11.64
CA LYS A 80 -30.33 -2.36 -11.60
C LYS A 80 -30.87 -2.68 -10.20
N MET A 81 -30.06 -2.54 -9.15
CA MET A 81 -30.49 -2.84 -7.77
C MET A 81 -31.71 -2.04 -7.33
N ILE A 82 -31.76 -0.73 -7.64
CA ILE A 82 -32.93 0.12 -7.35
C ILE A 82 -34.15 -0.31 -8.18
N THR A 83 -33.95 -0.57 -9.48
CA THR A 83 -35.05 -0.93 -10.39
C THR A 83 -35.72 -2.24 -9.97
N TYR A 84 -34.95 -3.23 -9.54
CA TYR A 84 -35.48 -4.52 -9.10
C TYR A 84 -35.93 -4.53 -7.62
N GLN A 85 -35.85 -3.40 -6.91
CA GLN A 85 -36.24 -3.23 -5.50
C GLN A 85 -35.79 -4.38 -4.58
N LYS A 86 -34.55 -4.84 -4.75
CA LYS A 86 -34.02 -5.92 -3.92
C LYS A 86 -33.82 -5.37 -2.51
N LYS A 87 -34.74 -5.72 -1.60
CA LYS A 87 -34.85 -5.15 -0.24
C LYS A 87 -33.64 -5.47 0.66
N TYR A 88 -32.84 -6.47 0.28
CA TYR A 88 -31.67 -6.93 1.01
C TYR A 88 -30.51 -7.09 0.04
N THR A 89 -29.48 -6.29 0.24
CA THR A 89 -28.17 -6.51 -0.36
C THR A 89 -27.46 -7.54 0.52
N THR A 90 -27.26 -8.76 0.02
CA THR A 90 -26.37 -9.71 0.71
C THR A 90 -24.98 -9.08 0.89
N GLN A 91 -24.21 -9.49 1.90
CA GLN A 91 -22.84 -8.98 2.08
C GLN A 91 -22.01 -9.12 0.79
N ALA A 92 -22.21 -10.21 0.04
CA ALA A 92 -21.59 -10.43 -1.26
C ALA A 92 -21.97 -9.34 -2.28
N GLU A 93 -23.27 -9.03 -2.43
CA GLU A 93 -23.73 -7.98 -3.36
C GLU A 93 -23.27 -6.59 -2.94
N PHE A 94 -23.15 -6.33 -1.64
CA PHE A 94 -22.63 -5.06 -1.13
C PHE A 94 -21.14 -4.93 -1.48
N CYS A 95 -20.36 -5.98 -1.25
CA CYS A 95 -18.96 -6.04 -1.65
C CYS A 95 -18.80 -5.89 -3.17
N THR A 96 -19.66 -6.54 -3.97
CA THR A 96 -19.67 -6.36 -5.43
C THR A 96 -19.96 -4.92 -5.80
N PHE A 97 -20.94 -4.27 -5.17
CA PHE A 97 -21.26 -2.87 -5.44
C PHE A 97 -20.10 -1.93 -5.08
N VAL A 98 -19.46 -2.12 -3.91
CA VAL A 98 -18.27 -1.36 -3.52
C VAL A 98 -17.13 -1.56 -4.53
N ASN A 99 -16.88 -2.80 -4.95
CA ASN A 99 -15.83 -3.08 -5.93
C ASN A 99 -16.14 -2.45 -7.29
N SER A 100 -17.38 -2.55 -7.78
CA SER A 100 -17.80 -1.85 -8.99
C SER A 100 -17.64 -0.33 -8.84
N ALA A 101 -17.96 0.24 -7.68
CA ALA A 101 -17.74 1.66 -7.45
C ALA A 101 -16.26 2.02 -7.55
N ILE A 102 -15.36 1.24 -6.96
CA ILE A 102 -13.91 1.46 -7.07
C ILE A 102 -13.44 1.34 -8.52
N GLU A 103 -13.82 0.27 -9.21
CA GLU A 103 -13.34 -0.05 -10.56
C GLU A 103 -13.89 0.91 -11.63
N GLU A 104 -15.16 1.28 -11.53
CA GLU A 104 -15.85 2.07 -12.55
C GLU A 104 -15.66 3.58 -12.33
N THR A 105 -15.64 4.06 -11.08
CA THR A 105 -15.50 5.50 -10.77
C THR A 105 -14.06 5.93 -10.50
N GLY A 106 -13.16 5.00 -10.16
CA GLY A 106 -11.78 5.31 -9.77
C GLY A 106 -11.64 5.97 -8.39
N LEU A 107 -12.71 6.05 -7.60
CA LEU A 107 -12.66 6.54 -6.23
C LEU A 107 -11.78 5.64 -5.34
N MET A 108 -11.06 6.26 -4.41
CA MET A 108 -10.34 5.56 -3.34
C MET A 108 -11.27 4.59 -2.61
N LYS A 109 -10.75 3.39 -2.29
CA LYS A 109 -11.51 2.29 -1.65
C LYS A 109 -12.41 2.77 -0.52
N TYR A 110 -11.87 3.61 0.35
CA TYR A 110 -12.57 4.10 1.53
C TYR A 110 -13.62 5.17 1.23
N VAL A 111 -13.41 6.02 0.23
CA VAL A 111 -14.41 6.99 -0.25
C VAL A 111 -15.55 6.24 -0.93
N ALA A 112 -15.25 5.31 -1.84
CA ALA A 112 -16.25 4.48 -2.51
C ALA A 112 -17.12 3.72 -1.49
N TYR A 113 -16.48 3.06 -0.51
CA TYR A 113 -17.18 2.40 0.59
C TYR A 113 -18.08 3.36 1.38
N GLY A 114 -17.58 4.53 1.79
CA GLY A 114 -18.34 5.51 2.55
C GLY A 114 -19.58 6.03 1.82
N VAL A 115 -19.45 6.32 0.52
CA VAL A 115 -20.56 6.74 -0.34
C VAL A 115 -21.58 5.63 -0.51
N VAL A 116 -21.14 4.40 -0.85
CA VAL A 116 -22.01 3.23 -0.99
C VAL A 116 -22.76 2.95 0.31
N CYS A 117 -22.09 3.00 1.46
CA CYS A 117 -22.72 2.87 2.78
C CYS A 117 -23.81 3.94 3.01
N ALA A 118 -23.53 5.20 2.67
CA ALA A 118 -24.49 6.28 2.87
C ALA A 118 -25.73 6.12 1.99
N ILE A 119 -25.55 5.69 0.74
CA ILE A 119 -26.63 5.39 -0.20
C ILE A 119 -27.45 4.17 0.27
N CYS A 120 -26.82 3.07 0.65
CA CYS A 120 -27.55 1.90 1.13
C CYS A 120 -28.29 2.18 2.45
N TYR A 121 -27.74 3.05 3.30
CA TYR A 121 -28.41 3.52 4.52
C TYR A 121 -29.64 4.38 4.21
N SER A 122 -29.56 5.32 3.26
CA SER A 122 -30.72 6.15 2.89
C SER A 122 -31.88 5.35 2.31
N LEU A 123 -31.58 4.23 1.66
CA LEU A 123 -32.53 3.30 1.07
C LEU A 123 -33.10 2.26 2.06
N ASN A 124 -32.64 2.28 3.31
CA ASN A 124 -32.96 1.27 4.33
C ASN A 124 -32.64 -0.17 3.89
N TRP A 125 -31.60 -0.33 3.08
CA TRP A 125 -31.08 -1.65 2.65
C TRP A 125 -30.17 -2.28 3.70
N ILE A 126 -29.90 -1.54 4.78
CA ILE A 126 -29.00 -1.89 5.86
C ILE A 126 -29.79 -1.77 7.18
N GLU A 127 -30.45 -2.86 7.61
CA GLU A 127 -31.04 -2.93 8.97
C GLU A 127 -30.09 -3.56 10.00
N GLU A 128 -29.03 -4.27 9.58
CA GLU A 128 -28.07 -4.98 10.45
C GLU A 128 -26.60 -4.74 10.08
N ILE A 129 -26.19 -3.47 9.94
CA ILE A 129 -24.75 -3.10 9.97
C ILE A 129 -24.51 -2.09 11.09
N ASN A 130 -25.04 -2.40 12.28
CA ASN A 130 -24.61 -1.75 13.52
C ASN A 130 -23.35 -2.43 14.11
N SER A 131 -22.80 -3.44 13.42
CA SER A 131 -21.64 -4.22 13.87
C SER A 131 -20.42 -4.21 12.93
N LEU A 132 -20.48 -3.63 11.72
CA LEU A 132 -19.24 -3.36 10.95
C LEU A 132 -18.58 -2.10 11.50
N ALA A 133 -18.14 -2.22 12.75
CA ALA A 133 -17.04 -1.43 13.25
C ALA A 133 -15.85 -1.64 12.31
N ALA A 134 -15.00 -0.63 12.21
CA ALA A 134 -13.85 -0.55 11.33
C ALA A 134 -12.88 -1.75 11.33
N SER A 135 -13.08 -2.78 12.17
CA SER A 135 -12.38 -4.07 12.14
C SER A 135 -12.54 -4.85 10.83
N ASP A 136 -13.68 -4.71 10.13
CA ASP A 136 -13.95 -5.48 8.91
C ASP A 136 -13.42 -4.80 7.63
N ILE A 137 -12.98 -3.54 7.73
CA ILE A 137 -12.30 -2.83 6.63
C ILE A 137 -10.97 -3.52 6.28
N GLY A 138 -10.39 -4.23 7.26
CA GLY A 138 -9.18 -5.02 7.12
C GLY A 138 -9.34 -6.39 6.46
N ASP A 139 -10.56 -6.95 6.39
CA ASP A 139 -10.79 -8.35 5.99
C ASP A 139 -11.49 -8.51 4.62
N PHE A 140 -11.40 -7.48 3.76
CA PHE A 140 -11.68 -7.63 2.32
C PHE A 140 -10.57 -8.48 1.66
N HIS A 141 -10.59 -9.78 1.92
CA HIS A 141 -9.74 -10.76 1.24
C HIS A 141 -10.38 -11.22 -0.08
N GLU A 142 -9.54 -11.20 -1.13
CA GLU A 142 -9.62 -11.94 -2.40
C GLU A 142 -11.02 -12.21 -2.99
N VAL A 143 -11.41 -11.43 -4.00
CA VAL A 143 -12.13 -12.00 -5.16
C VAL A 143 -11.08 -12.34 -6.22
N LYS A 144 -10.70 -13.62 -6.30
CA LYS A 144 -9.87 -14.18 -7.37
C LYS A 144 -10.70 -14.41 -8.63
N LYS A 145 -10.18 -13.88 -9.74
CA LYS A 145 -10.44 -14.15 -11.17
C LYS A 145 -11.82 -13.79 -11.74
N GLY A 146 -11.78 -12.97 -12.80
CA GLY A 146 -12.69 -13.11 -13.93
C GLY A 146 -13.04 -11.84 -14.71
N ILE A 147 -12.17 -11.43 -15.65
CA ILE A 147 -12.52 -10.88 -16.97
C ILE A 147 -13.26 -9.50 -17.02
N GLY A 148 -12.50 -8.46 -17.41
CA GLY A 148 -12.83 -7.59 -18.55
C GLY A 148 -13.74 -6.36 -18.37
N ILE A 149 -13.11 -5.16 -18.27
CA ILE A 149 -13.39 -3.83 -18.91
C ILE A 149 -14.86 -3.30 -18.94
N PRO A 150 -15.18 -1.99 -18.71
CA PRO A 150 -14.35 -0.78 -18.49
C PRO A 150 -14.74 0.13 -17.31
N TYR A 151 -13.76 0.92 -16.86
CA TYR A 151 -13.85 2.37 -16.55
C TYR A 151 -15.15 3.05 -17.05
N SER A 152 -16.07 3.45 -16.18
CA SER A 152 -17.34 4.04 -16.62
C SER A 152 -17.21 5.53 -17.01
N VAL A 153 -17.03 5.77 -18.30
CA VAL A 153 -17.75 6.70 -19.22
C VAL A 153 -17.94 8.20 -18.91
N TYR A 154 -17.69 8.71 -17.70
CA TYR A 154 -17.52 10.16 -17.50
C TYR A 154 -16.11 10.46 -16.95
N ASP A 155 -15.37 11.25 -17.72
CA ASP A 155 -14.05 11.83 -17.43
C ASP A 155 -12.78 10.96 -17.32
N MET A 156 -12.87 9.63 -17.40
CA MET A 156 -11.65 8.84 -17.59
C MET A 156 -10.92 9.12 -18.91
N ARG A 157 -11.64 9.58 -19.95
CA ARG A 157 -10.99 10.12 -21.16
C ARG A 157 -10.21 11.37 -20.84
N ALA A 158 -10.75 12.30 -20.07
CA ALA A 158 -10.05 13.52 -19.66
C ALA A 158 -8.78 13.20 -18.87
N LEU A 159 -8.80 12.19 -17.98
CA LEU A 159 -7.60 11.72 -17.27
C LEU A 159 -6.60 11.01 -18.19
N ASN A 160 -7.05 10.21 -19.15
CA ASN A 160 -6.19 9.56 -20.13
C ASN A 160 -5.57 10.57 -21.12
N ASP A 161 -6.35 11.57 -21.54
CA ASP A 161 -5.91 12.68 -22.39
C ASP A 161 -4.92 13.55 -21.62
N ALA A 162 -5.20 13.84 -20.34
CA ALA A 162 -4.25 14.51 -19.45
C ALA A 162 -2.97 13.69 -19.26
N ALA A 163 -3.04 12.35 -19.26
CA ALA A 163 -1.89 11.48 -19.08
C ALA A 163 -1.00 11.33 -20.34
N SER A 164 -1.35 11.96 -21.46
CA SER A 164 -0.64 11.77 -22.74
C SER A 164 0.82 12.24 -22.70
N ASP A 165 1.08 13.40 -22.10
CA ASP A 165 2.41 13.95 -21.89
C ASP A 165 2.39 15.01 -20.76
N ASN A 166 3.58 15.46 -20.34
CA ASN A 166 3.70 16.45 -19.27
C ASN A 166 3.05 17.81 -19.62
N ALA A 167 2.97 18.19 -20.89
CA ALA A 167 2.36 19.45 -21.30
C ALA A 167 0.83 19.37 -21.22
N SER A 168 0.24 18.22 -21.55
CA SER A 168 -1.17 17.92 -21.38
C SER A 168 -1.55 17.88 -19.90
N MET A 169 -0.71 17.28 -19.04
CA MET A 169 -0.93 17.30 -17.60
C MET A 169 -0.97 18.73 -17.05
N GLU A 170 -0.02 19.57 -17.47
CA GLU A 170 0.02 20.98 -17.02
C GLU A 170 -1.15 21.79 -17.57
N SER A 171 -1.53 21.57 -18.84
CA SER A 171 -2.72 22.21 -19.43
C SER A 171 -4.03 21.80 -18.74
N ASN A 172 -4.08 20.59 -18.16
CA ASN A 172 -5.27 20.05 -17.48
C ASN A 172 -5.16 20.14 -15.95
N ARG A 173 -4.24 20.93 -15.40
CA ARG A 173 -3.95 20.95 -13.96
C ARG A 173 -5.15 21.24 -13.07
N GLU A 174 -6.03 22.16 -13.45
CA GLU A 174 -7.24 22.47 -12.67
C GLU A 174 -8.25 21.30 -12.67
N ILE A 175 -8.38 20.60 -13.80
CA ILE A 175 -9.18 19.38 -13.92
C ILE A 175 -8.60 18.27 -13.03
N LEU A 176 -7.27 18.12 -13.04
CA LEU A 176 -6.59 17.15 -12.18
C LEU A 176 -6.76 17.47 -10.69
N LYS A 177 -6.70 18.75 -10.30
CA LYS A 177 -6.99 19.18 -8.92
C LYS A 177 -8.40 18.81 -8.50
N TYR A 178 -9.38 19.03 -9.37
CA TYR A 178 -10.77 18.68 -9.10
C TYR A 178 -10.94 17.17 -8.85
N TYR A 179 -10.43 16.31 -9.73
CA TYR A 179 -10.51 14.85 -9.50
C TYR A 179 -9.69 14.36 -8.31
N ALA A 180 -8.55 15.00 -8.02
CA ALA A 180 -7.78 14.69 -6.82
C ALA A 180 -8.57 15.03 -5.54
N GLN A 181 -9.33 16.13 -5.53
CA GLN A 181 -10.25 16.48 -4.44
C GLN A 181 -11.41 15.50 -4.32
N LEU A 182 -11.94 14.99 -5.44
CA LEU A 182 -12.95 13.92 -5.41
C LEU A 182 -12.43 12.62 -4.80
N GLY A 183 -11.11 12.45 -4.71
CA GLY A 183 -10.49 11.28 -4.12
C GLY A 183 -10.18 10.20 -5.16
N ILE A 184 -9.77 10.61 -6.36
CA ILE A 184 -9.29 9.72 -7.42
C ILE A 184 -7.76 9.65 -7.34
N PRO A 185 -7.16 8.49 -7.00
CA PRO A 185 -5.70 8.36 -6.82
C PRO A 185 -4.90 8.72 -8.07
N LYS A 186 -5.41 8.32 -9.24
CA LYS A 186 -4.79 8.57 -10.54
C LYS A 186 -4.63 10.05 -10.84
N ALA A 187 -5.65 10.86 -10.55
CA ALA A 187 -5.61 12.30 -10.74
C ALA A 187 -4.55 12.97 -9.85
N LYS A 188 -4.43 12.49 -8.61
CA LYS A 188 -3.43 12.95 -7.65
C LYS A 188 -2.01 12.60 -8.09
N TYR A 189 -1.80 11.41 -8.63
CA TYR A 189 -0.54 11.01 -9.27
C TYR A 189 -0.18 11.93 -10.46
N LEU A 190 -1.13 12.16 -11.38
CA LEU A 190 -0.90 13.02 -12.55
C LEU A 190 -0.62 14.47 -12.14
N LEU A 191 -1.32 14.98 -11.12
CA LEU A 191 -1.06 16.31 -10.56
C LEU A 191 0.32 16.39 -9.91
N ALA A 192 0.74 15.36 -9.16
CA ALA A 192 2.08 15.29 -8.58
C ALA A 192 3.16 15.32 -9.66
N ARG A 193 2.94 14.68 -10.81
CA ARG A 193 3.88 14.67 -11.94
C ARG A 193 4.13 16.03 -12.58
N THR A 194 3.23 17.00 -12.39
CA THR A 194 3.47 18.38 -12.85
C THR A 194 4.30 19.21 -11.86
N MET A 195 4.58 18.64 -10.68
CA MET A 195 5.36 19.24 -9.62
C MET A 195 6.75 18.59 -9.51
N ASP A 196 7.66 19.25 -8.78
CA ASP A 196 8.95 18.65 -8.44
C ASP A 196 8.74 17.45 -7.50
N CYS A 197 9.19 16.27 -7.95
CA CYS A 197 9.18 15.03 -7.18
C CYS A 197 10.61 14.49 -6.93
N SER A 198 11.65 15.33 -7.06
CA SER A 198 13.04 14.90 -6.90
C SER A 198 13.44 14.67 -5.43
N LYS A 199 12.80 15.37 -4.49
CA LYS A 199 13.13 15.36 -3.06
C LYS A 199 11.92 15.00 -2.21
N GLU A 200 12.13 14.22 -1.16
CA GLU A 200 11.04 13.78 -0.27
C GLU A 200 10.30 14.92 0.43
N GLU A 201 10.98 16.06 0.62
CA GLU A 201 10.42 17.24 1.25
C GLU A 201 9.46 18.01 0.34
N SER A 202 9.55 17.81 -0.98
CA SER A 202 8.76 18.55 -1.96
C SER A 202 7.27 18.19 -1.85
N GLU A 203 6.42 19.17 -2.17
CA GLU A 203 4.98 18.96 -2.17
C GLU A 203 4.56 17.90 -3.18
N GLY A 204 5.20 17.88 -4.36
CA GLY A 204 4.97 16.86 -5.39
C GLY A 204 5.29 15.45 -4.88
N PHE A 205 6.40 15.26 -4.17
CA PHE A 205 6.75 13.95 -3.61
C PHE A 205 5.77 13.51 -2.52
N LYS A 206 5.35 14.42 -1.64
CA LYS A 206 4.32 14.12 -0.62
C LYS A 206 2.98 13.77 -1.26
N MET A 207 2.63 14.44 -2.36
CA MET A 207 1.42 14.13 -3.13
C MET A 207 1.53 12.76 -3.80
N MET A 208 2.72 12.40 -4.31
CA MET A 208 3.02 11.09 -4.89
C MET A 208 2.90 9.96 -3.86
N LEU A 209 3.50 10.13 -2.67
CA LEU A 209 3.33 9.22 -1.53
C LEU A 209 1.86 9.01 -1.24
N SER A 210 1.12 10.10 -1.14
CA SER A 210 -0.29 10.02 -0.80
C SER A 210 -1.13 9.39 -1.91
N ALA A 211 -0.79 9.57 -3.20
CA ALA A 211 -1.45 8.85 -4.30
C ALA A 211 -1.20 7.34 -4.25
N ALA A 212 0.01 6.92 -3.90
CA ALA A 212 0.34 5.50 -3.73
C ALA A 212 -0.38 4.89 -2.53
N ASP A 213 -0.42 5.58 -1.39
CA ASP A 213 -1.18 5.16 -0.20
C ASP A 213 -2.69 5.04 -0.48
N ASP A 214 -3.19 5.89 -1.38
CA ASP A 214 -4.57 5.90 -1.86
C ASP A 214 -4.86 4.80 -2.90
N GLY A 215 -3.83 4.07 -3.35
CA GLY A 215 -3.94 2.90 -4.22
C GLY A 215 -3.56 3.12 -5.68
N ASP A 216 -2.93 4.24 -6.05
CA ASP A 216 -2.43 4.41 -7.43
C ASP A 216 -1.18 3.55 -7.69
N SER A 217 -1.26 2.70 -8.70
CA SER A 217 -0.20 1.76 -9.03
C SER A 217 1.01 2.44 -9.68
N GLU A 218 0.82 3.51 -10.45
CA GLU A 218 1.93 4.21 -11.11
C GLU A 218 2.72 5.06 -10.12
N ALA A 219 2.03 5.69 -9.15
CA ALA A 219 2.66 6.34 -8.01
C ALA A 219 3.49 5.37 -7.20
N SER A 220 2.97 4.16 -6.96
CA SER A 220 3.70 3.10 -6.27
C SER A 220 4.95 2.68 -7.04
N ILE A 221 4.84 2.47 -8.36
CA ILE A 221 6.01 2.17 -9.22
C ILE A 221 7.03 3.31 -9.17
N PHE A 222 6.60 4.57 -9.27
CA PHE A 222 7.49 5.73 -9.19
C PHE A 222 8.28 5.74 -7.87
N LEU A 223 7.61 5.52 -6.73
CA LEU A 223 8.25 5.48 -5.42
C LEU A 223 9.17 4.26 -5.29
N GLY A 224 8.78 3.12 -5.85
CA GLY A 224 9.62 1.93 -5.95
C GLY A 224 10.93 2.20 -6.69
N ASP A 225 10.85 2.82 -7.87
CA ASP A 225 12.01 3.23 -8.67
C ASP A 225 12.86 4.26 -7.94
N TYR A 226 12.23 5.24 -7.29
CA TYR A 226 12.90 6.28 -6.51
C TYR A 226 13.74 5.70 -5.37
N TYR A 227 13.13 4.86 -4.51
CA TYR A 227 13.82 4.24 -3.40
C TYR A 227 14.82 3.17 -3.83
N TYR A 228 14.58 2.49 -4.96
CA TYR A 228 15.56 1.58 -5.52
C TYR A 228 16.82 2.32 -5.99
N GLY A 229 16.64 3.45 -6.68
CA GLY A 229 17.71 4.29 -7.20
C GLY A 229 18.56 4.99 -6.12
N LYS A 230 18.04 5.15 -4.90
CA LYS A 230 18.80 5.68 -3.74
C LYS A 230 19.82 4.70 -3.16
N GLY A 231 19.70 3.41 -3.48
CA GLY A 231 20.63 2.36 -3.05
C GLY A 231 20.06 1.40 -2.02
N GLU A 232 20.90 0.43 -1.61
CA GLU A 232 20.49 -0.74 -0.83
C GLU A 232 19.87 -0.40 0.53
N SER A 233 20.24 0.73 1.13
CA SER A 233 19.71 1.20 2.42
C SER A 233 18.22 1.56 2.36
N THR A 234 17.64 1.74 1.17
CA THR A 234 16.22 2.04 0.97
C THR A 234 15.48 0.96 0.18
N TRP A 235 16.10 -0.20 -0.04
CA TRP A 235 15.48 -1.30 -0.79
C TRP A 235 14.31 -1.96 -0.08
N ASP A 236 14.20 -1.82 1.25
CA ASP A 236 13.01 -2.22 2.02
C ASP A 236 11.78 -1.41 1.58
N LYS A 237 11.95 -0.08 1.44
CA LYS A 237 10.90 0.81 0.97
C LYS A 237 10.59 0.53 -0.49
N ALA A 238 11.62 0.37 -1.32
CA ALA A 238 11.43 0.03 -2.73
C ALA A 238 10.63 -1.27 -2.89
N TYR A 239 11.00 -2.32 -2.15
CA TYR A 239 10.28 -3.59 -2.16
C TYR A 239 8.81 -3.43 -1.75
N LYS A 240 8.55 -2.65 -0.69
CA LYS A 240 7.19 -2.35 -0.24
C LYS A 240 6.36 -1.67 -1.33
N TYR A 241 6.93 -0.73 -2.08
CA TYR A 241 6.25 -0.02 -3.18
C TYR A 241 6.22 -0.78 -4.51
N TYR A 242 6.95 -1.88 -4.65
CA TYR A 242 6.78 -2.79 -5.79
C TYR A 242 5.80 -3.92 -5.51
N THR A 243 5.64 -4.30 -4.25
CA THR A 243 4.91 -5.52 -3.84
C THR A 243 3.72 -5.24 -2.91
N GLY A 244 3.43 -3.98 -2.64
CA GLY A 244 2.32 -3.57 -1.77
C GLY A 244 0.96 -3.93 -2.34
N TYR A 245 -0.08 -3.71 -1.52
CA TYR A 245 -1.46 -3.94 -1.93
C TYR A 245 -1.87 -3.00 -3.08
N GLY A 246 -2.69 -3.49 -4.02
CA GLY A 246 -3.28 -2.68 -5.11
C GLY A 246 -2.39 -2.43 -6.34
N HIS A 247 -1.26 -3.13 -6.47
CA HIS A 247 -0.30 -2.84 -7.55
C HIS A 247 -0.69 -3.48 -8.89
N ALA A 248 -0.41 -2.75 -9.97
CA ALA A 248 -0.50 -3.22 -11.34
C ALA A 248 0.59 -4.25 -11.67
N ILE A 249 0.48 -4.87 -12.84
CA ILE A 249 1.50 -5.78 -13.37
C ILE A 249 2.82 -5.03 -13.52
N LEU A 250 3.84 -5.41 -12.74
CA LEU A 250 5.21 -4.86 -12.86
C LEU A 250 5.76 -5.04 -14.28
N HIS A 251 6.34 -3.99 -14.87
CA HIS A 251 7.05 -4.11 -16.14
C HIS A 251 8.37 -4.89 -15.95
N PRO A 252 9.03 -5.32 -17.05
CA PRO A 252 10.25 -6.13 -16.95
C PRO A 252 11.36 -5.47 -16.12
N ARG A 253 11.46 -4.14 -16.16
CA ARG A 253 12.47 -3.38 -15.41
C ARG A 253 12.23 -3.48 -13.91
N GLU A 254 11.03 -3.19 -13.43
CA GLU A 254 10.72 -3.23 -11.99
C GLU A 254 10.75 -4.67 -11.47
N ARG A 255 10.36 -5.65 -12.30
CA ARG A 255 10.56 -7.07 -11.98
C ARG A 255 12.02 -7.42 -11.77
N ASN A 256 12.92 -6.88 -12.60
CA ASN A 256 14.36 -7.06 -12.42
C ASN A 256 14.86 -6.38 -11.14
N ASN A 257 14.37 -5.18 -10.82
CA ASN A 257 14.68 -4.49 -9.57
C ASN A 257 14.25 -5.32 -8.35
N VAL A 258 13.02 -5.84 -8.33
CA VAL A 258 12.52 -6.75 -7.29
C VAL A 258 13.36 -8.00 -7.18
N THR A 259 13.72 -8.62 -8.31
CA THR A 259 14.59 -9.80 -8.34
C THR A 259 15.96 -9.49 -7.74
N ASN A 260 16.53 -8.32 -8.05
CA ASN A 260 17.81 -7.90 -7.47
C ASN A 260 17.70 -7.72 -5.95
N ILE A 261 16.65 -7.04 -5.47
CA ILE A 261 16.38 -6.87 -4.04
C ILE A 261 16.27 -8.22 -3.33
N LEU A 262 15.53 -9.18 -3.89
CA LEU A 262 15.36 -10.52 -3.33
C LEU A 262 16.66 -11.33 -3.35
N ASN A 263 17.43 -11.25 -4.43
CA ASN A 263 18.74 -11.89 -4.53
C ASN A 263 19.70 -11.37 -3.46
N LYS A 264 19.70 -10.05 -3.22
CA LYS A 264 20.49 -9.45 -2.16
C LYS A 264 20.04 -9.91 -0.78
N GLN A 265 18.74 -9.94 -0.52
CA GLN A 265 18.20 -10.47 0.74
C GLN A 265 18.64 -11.92 1.00
N GLN A 266 18.57 -12.75 -0.05
CA GLN A 266 18.99 -14.14 0.01
C GLN A 266 20.50 -14.27 0.23
N TYR A 267 21.30 -13.42 -0.41
CA TYR A 267 22.74 -13.34 -0.21
C TYR A 267 23.10 -12.92 1.22
N SER A 268 22.53 -11.84 1.74
CA SER A 268 22.77 -11.37 3.12
C SER A 268 22.35 -12.43 4.16
N LYS A 269 21.25 -13.17 3.89
CA LYS A 269 20.86 -14.32 4.72
C LYS A 269 21.92 -15.41 4.73
N TRP A 270 22.47 -15.76 3.56
CA TRP A 270 23.56 -16.72 3.46
C TRP A 270 24.82 -16.25 4.18
N MET A 271 25.13 -14.96 4.17
CA MET A 271 26.25 -14.39 4.92
C MET A 271 26.07 -14.53 6.45
N VAL A 272 24.86 -14.30 6.97
CA VAL A 272 24.56 -14.59 8.39
C VAL A 272 24.74 -16.08 8.71
N VAL A 273 24.27 -16.97 7.83
CA VAL A 273 24.45 -18.42 8.02
C VAL A 273 25.94 -18.79 8.01
N ALA A 274 26.74 -18.24 7.10
CA ALA A 274 28.18 -18.46 7.03
C ALA A 274 28.90 -18.02 8.32
N ASN A 275 28.50 -16.89 8.91
CA ASN A 275 29.03 -16.44 10.22
C ASN A 275 28.84 -17.49 11.32
N TRP A 276 27.64 -18.06 11.41
CA TRP A 276 27.37 -19.11 12.40
C TRP A 276 28.08 -20.43 12.07
N ILE A 277 28.32 -20.72 10.79
CA ILE A 277 29.13 -21.88 10.38
C ILE A 277 30.58 -21.71 10.86
N PHE A 278 31.19 -20.53 10.74
CA PHE A 278 32.55 -20.31 11.25
C PHE A 278 32.64 -20.53 12.76
N VAL A 279 31.71 -19.96 13.53
CA VAL A 279 31.61 -20.20 14.99
C VAL A 279 31.51 -21.69 15.31
N ALA A 280 30.65 -22.43 14.58
CA ALA A 280 30.48 -23.86 14.78
C ALA A 280 31.75 -24.65 14.44
N ILE A 281 32.44 -24.32 13.35
CA ILE A 281 33.70 -24.96 12.96
C ILE A 281 34.79 -24.69 14.00
N THR A 282 34.92 -23.45 14.48
CA THR A 282 35.87 -23.09 15.55
C THR A 282 35.60 -23.90 16.81
N LEU A 283 34.34 -24.00 17.25
CA LEU A 283 33.93 -24.81 18.39
C LEU A 283 34.25 -26.30 18.21
N ILE A 284 33.87 -26.88 17.06
CA ILE A 284 34.16 -28.29 16.74
C ILE A 284 35.66 -28.52 16.78
N SER A 285 36.44 -27.61 16.20
CA SER A 285 37.88 -27.75 16.18
C SER A 285 38.45 -27.74 17.61
N LEU A 286 37.95 -26.92 18.52
CA LEU A 286 38.39 -26.87 19.92
C LEU A 286 38.12 -28.18 20.67
N VAL A 287 36.92 -28.74 20.49
CA VAL A 287 36.46 -29.94 21.19
C VAL A 287 37.05 -31.22 20.59
N CYS A 288 37.02 -31.31 19.26
CA CYS A 288 37.52 -32.45 18.50
C CYS A 288 38.97 -32.18 18.09
N ILE A 289 39.92 -32.41 19.01
CA ILE A 289 41.34 -32.37 18.68
C ILE A 289 41.65 -33.58 17.80
N PRO A 290 42.00 -33.39 16.51
CA PRO A 290 42.42 -34.51 15.68
C PRO A 290 43.69 -35.12 16.30
N PRO A 291 43.84 -36.46 16.34
CA PRO A 291 44.98 -37.13 16.97
C PRO A 291 46.32 -36.92 16.24
N PHE A 292 46.39 -35.97 15.29
CA PHE A 292 47.57 -35.65 14.52
C PHE A 292 48.49 -34.71 15.29
N SER A 293 49.79 -35.01 15.31
CA SER A 293 50.86 -34.24 15.97
C SER A 293 51.04 -32.80 15.43
N VAL A 294 50.29 -32.42 14.40
CA VAL A 294 50.32 -31.12 13.73
C VAL A 294 49.53 -30.06 14.52
N PHE A 295 48.51 -30.45 15.28
CA PHE A 295 47.66 -29.49 16.01
C PHE A 295 48.18 -29.24 17.42
N ARG A 296 48.66 -28.03 17.70
CA ARG A 296 49.06 -27.60 19.05
C ARG A 296 47.83 -27.34 19.92
N GLY A 297 47.92 -27.69 21.21
CA GLY A 297 46.87 -27.48 22.21
C GLY A 297 46.71 -26.02 22.67
N GLN A 298 46.59 -25.06 21.75
CA GLN A 298 46.43 -23.64 22.06
C GLN A 298 44.98 -23.28 22.42
N VAL A 299 44.47 -23.90 23.49
CA VAL A 299 43.05 -23.80 23.92
C VAL A 299 42.66 -22.35 24.25
N ILE A 300 43.54 -21.58 24.90
CA ILE A 300 43.28 -20.19 25.30
C ILE A 300 43.00 -19.31 24.08
N PHE A 301 43.82 -19.42 23.02
CA PHE A 301 43.62 -18.63 21.80
C PHE A 301 42.34 -19.01 21.06
N GLY A 302 41.99 -20.30 21.05
CA GLY A 302 40.71 -20.73 20.47
C GLY A 302 39.50 -20.24 21.25
N ILE A 303 39.55 -20.18 22.59
CA ILE A 303 38.46 -19.57 23.39
C ILE A 303 38.31 -18.09 23.05
N ILE A 304 39.41 -17.35 22.92
CA ILE A 304 39.38 -15.93 22.52
C ILE A 304 38.75 -15.76 21.13
N ALA A 305 39.20 -16.56 20.15
CA ALA A 305 38.65 -16.54 18.79
C ALA A 305 37.15 -16.86 18.80
N LEU A 306 36.72 -17.89 19.54
CA LEU A 306 35.31 -18.29 19.63
C LEU A 306 34.43 -17.19 20.22
N VAL A 307 34.88 -16.52 21.29
CA VAL A 307 34.14 -15.40 21.90
C VAL A 307 34.02 -14.24 20.91
N LEU A 308 35.10 -13.91 20.21
CA LEU A 308 35.13 -12.83 19.23
C LEU A 308 34.20 -13.13 18.04
N GLU A 309 34.30 -14.32 17.45
CA GLU A 309 33.45 -14.75 16.32
C GLU A 309 31.98 -14.80 16.71
N THR A 310 31.66 -15.27 17.92
CA THR A 310 30.29 -15.30 18.43
C THR A 310 29.73 -13.88 18.57
N GLY A 311 30.52 -12.94 19.10
CA GLY A 311 30.14 -11.53 19.19
C GLY A 311 29.86 -10.92 17.82
N ILE A 312 30.73 -11.18 16.84
CA ILE A 312 30.60 -10.71 15.45
C ILE A 312 29.38 -11.34 14.77
N ALA A 313 29.13 -12.63 14.96
CA ALA A 313 27.95 -13.31 14.42
C ALA A 313 26.64 -12.77 15.00
N LEU A 314 26.61 -12.41 16.29
CA LEU A 314 25.47 -11.75 16.92
C LEU A 314 25.23 -10.36 16.34
N VAL A 315 26.28 -9.56 16.12
CA VAL A 315 26.19 -8.25 15.45
C VAL A 315 25.66 -8.41 14.02
N GLY A 316 26.21 -9.33 13.23
CA GLY A 316 25.73 -9.60 11.87
C GLY A 316 24.27 -10.03 11.83
N THR A 317 23.84 -10.85 12.79
CA THR A 317 22.43 -11.27 12.93
C THR A 317 21.52 -10.09 13.27
N LYS A 318 21.98 -9.17 14.14
CA LYS A 318 21.25 -7.95 14.48
C LYS A 318 21.12 -7.03 13.27
N TRP A 319 22.21 -6.76 12.57
CA TRP A 319 22.21 -5.93 11.37
C TRP A 319 21.32 -6.49 10.27
N TYR A 320 21.35 -7.79 10.01
CA TYR A 320 20.43 -8.41 9.05
C TYR A 320 18.95 -8.23 9.43
N LYS A 321 18.62 -8.26 10.73
CA LYS A 321 17.24 -8.02 11.18
C LYS A 321 16.81 -6.57 10.99
N GLU A 322 17.71 -5.62 11.23
CA GLU A 322 17.42 -4.18 11.11
C GLU A 322 17.45 -3.72 9.65
N SER A 323 18.31 -4.32 8.82
CA SER A 323 18.51 -3.95 7.42
C SER A 323 18.94 -5.17 6.60
N PRO A 324 17.98 -5.96 6.08
CA PRO A 324 18.28 -7.25 5.44
C PRO A 324 18.96 -7.14 4.07
N PHE A 325 19.10 -5.93 3.55
CA PHE A 325 19.66 -5.65 2.22
C PHE A 325 21.05 -5.03 2.26
N THR A 326 21.65 -4.77 3.43
CA THR A 326 22.92 -4.04 3.52
C THR A 326 24.16 -4.89 3.23
N ASP A 327 25.19 -4.23 2.70
CA ASP A 327 26.54 -4.79 2.51
C ASP A 327 27.28 -5.08 3.81
N ASP A 328 26.87 -4.45 4.92
CA ASP A 328 27.57 -4.55 6.21
C ASP A 328 27.65 -5.99 6.74
N VAL A 329 26.66 -6.83 6.41
CA VAL A 329 26.64 -8.25 6.79
C VAL A 329 27.76 -9.04 6.09
N SER A 330 28.09 -8.67 4.85
CA SER A 330 29.19 -9.28 4.09
C SER A 330 30.53 -8.95 4.72
N PHE A 331 30.74 -7.70 5.15
CA PHE A 331 31.95 -7.26 5.81
C PHE A 331 32.20 -8.04 7.12
N VAL A 332 31.17 -8.18 7.95
CA VAL A 332 31.21 -8.98 9.19
C VAL A 332 31.65 -10.42 8.92
N THR A 333 31.18 -11.00 7.80
CA THR A 333 31.53 -12.36 7.38
C THR A 333 32.99 -12.50 6.97
N ILE A 334 33.54 -11.50 6.27
CA ILE A 334 34.96 -11.46 5.93
C ILE A 334 35.81 -11.39 7.21
N VAL A 335 35.43 -10.56 8.18
CA VAL A 335 36.15 -10.46 9.46
C VAL A 335 36.15 -11.79 10.20
N ASN A 336 35.00 -12.47 10.29
CA ASN A 336 34.92 -13.80 10.89
C ASN A 336 35.79 -14.83 10.18
N PHE A 337 35.80 -14.84 8.84
CA PHE A 337 36.69 -15.70 8.07
C PHE A 337 38.17 -15.46 8.39
N VAL A 338 38.58 -14.20 8.53
CA VAL A 338 39.98 -13.85 8.87
C VAL A 338 40.35 -14.32 10.27
N ILE A 339 39.46 -14.15 11.26
CA ILE A 339 39.69 -14.62 12.64
C ILE A 339 39.85 -16.14 12.65
N TRP A 340 38.93 -16.86 12.00
CA TRP A 340 38.99 -18.31 11.87
C TRP A 340 40.30 -18.75 11.22
N MET A 341 40.70 -18.09 10.13
CA MET A 341 41.92 -18.41 9.39
C MET A 341 43.18 -18.20 10.24
N ILE A 342 43.29 -17.09 10.98
CA ILE A 342 44.39 -16.83 11.91
C ILE A 342 44.45 -17.91 13.00
N PHE A 343 43.30 -18.25 13.56
CA PHE A 343 43.22 -19.29 14.59
C PHE A 343 43.70 -20.66 14.06
N ILE A 344 43.30 -21.05 12.85
CA ILE A 344 43.76 -22.29 12.22
C ILE A 344 45.27 -22.26 11.94
N MET A 345 45.82 -21.14 11.44
CA MET A 345 47.26 -20.99 11.21
C MET A 345 48.07 -21.19 12.50
N LEU A 346 47.68 -20.48 13.58
CA LEU A 346 48.31 -20.61 14.90
C LEU A 346 48.29 -22.05 15.42
N ARG A 347 47.19 -22.77 15.14
CA ARG A 347 47.01 -24.14 15.60
C ARG A 347 47.87 -25.16 14.84
N ILE A 348 48.09 -24.92 13.55
CA ILE A 348 48.97 -25.74 12.68
C ILE A 348 50.45 -25.35 12.87
N GLY A 349 50.72 -24.24 13.56
CA GLY A 349 52.07 -23.76 13.87
C GLY A 349 52.71 -22.92 12.77
N LEU A 350 51.88 -22.29 11.93
CA LEU A 350 52.25 -21.30 10.91
C LEU A 350 52.30 -19.88 11.48
#